data_AF-A0A1H0XDA8-F1
#
_entry.id   AF-A0A1H0XDA8-F1
#
_cell.length_a   1.000
_cell.length_b   1.000
_cell.length_c   1.000
_cell.angle_alpha   90.00
_cell.angle_beta   90.00
_cell.angle_gamma   90.00
#
_symmetry.space_group_name_H-M   'P 1'
#
loop_
_entity.id
_entity.type
_entity.pdbx_description
1 polymer ?
#
loop_
_entity_poly.entity_id
_entity_poly.type
_entity_poly.pdbx_seq_one_letter_code
_entity_poly.pdbx_strand_id
1 'polypeptide(L)'
;MIKAPIKDIKPYQTDIHPLLQLLLLFFFLIFVPGIGFFIAKGIITLLYGAQTWTDVGSFNIANPQVKNGLWILQIVSTTIPLFAIPVLFARFIVRDTSTYLKPTFNFPPVLFVLVFSIMLFSSPVMEVLVNLNQKLTLPAPLKAIEDLMRTMEQQAQKATDAMLNMKNIGDLFFAILVVGLLTAIAEEFLFRGCIQTIFVKWTGNIHAAIWITAIAFSAFHMEFFSFLPRVALGVFFGYFVAWSGSVWTSVWAHFLNNGSAVLITYLYQHKLIKLNPNDQHVFNYGVYVFSLIFILILLYIYRNIALKKPMLDF
;
A
#
# COMPACT_ATOMS: atom_id res chain seq x y z
N MET A 1 6.01 -6.13 31.80
CA MET A 1 5.51 -5.34 30.65
C MET A 1 6.61 -4.39 30.21
N ILE A 2 7.31 -4.69 29.11
CA ILE A 2 8.30 -3.77 28.55
C ILE A 2 7.52 -2.62 27.91
N LYS A 3 7.46 -1.46 28.58
CA LYS A 3 6.98 -0.22 27.97
C LYS A 3 8.00 0.17 26.91
N ALA A 4 7.77 -0.23 25.66
CA ALA A 4 8.59 0.22 24.54
C ALA A 4 8.43 1.75 24.41
N PRO A 5 9.53 2.52 24.26
CA PRO A 5 9.46 3.96 24.10
C PRO A 5 9.02 4.21 22.67
N ILE A 6 7.72 4.27 22.45
CA ILE A 6 7.16 4.83 21.23
C ILE A 6 6.96 6.30 21.54
N LYS A 7 7.19 7.18 20.58
CA LYS A 7 6.89 8.61 20.73
C LYS A 7 5.49 8.68 21.32
N ASP A 8 5.32 9.33 22.47
CA ASP A 8 4.04 9.42 23.19
C ASP A 8 3.01 10.11 22.28
N ILE A 9 2.44 9.34 21.36
CA ILE A 9 1.23 9.70 20.64
C ILE A 9 0.20 9.66 21.75
N LYS A 10 -0.13 10.82 22.31
CA LYS A 10 -1.24 10.96 23.26
C LYS A 10 -2.38 10.12 22.69
N PRO A 11 -2.87 9.08 23.40
CA PRO A 11 -3.89 8.22 22.85
C PRO A 11 -5.05 9.11 22.46
N TYR A 12 -5.39 9.13 21.18
CA TYR A 12 -6.54 9.89 20.71
C TYR A 12 -7.77 9.38 21.46
N GLN A 13 -8.37 10.27 22.26
CA GLN A 13 -9.52 9.95 23.10
C GLN A 13 -10.79 10.26 22.33
N THR A 14 -11.56 9.21 22.08
CA THR A 14 -12.92 9.31 21.58
C THR A 14 -13.79 8.39 22.36
N ASP A 15 -15.02 8.81 22.59
CA ASP A 15 -16.03 8.02 23.28
C ASP A 15 -16.50 6.84 22.42
N ILE A 16 -16.16 6.82 21.12
CA ILE A 16 -16.55 5.77 20.19
C ILE A 16 -15.67 4.52 20.40
N HIS A 17 -16.31 3.40 20.71
CA HIS A 17 -15.65 2.10 20.85
C HIS A 17 -14.96 1.67 19.53
N PRO A 18 -13.75 1.05 19.57
CA PRO A 18 -13.02 0.66 18.36
C PRO A 18 -13.80 -0.22 17.38
N LEU A 19 -14.61 -1.16 17.88
CA LEU A 19 -15.48 -1.99 17.03
C LEU A 19 -16.44 -1.14 16.18
N LEU A 20 -17.09 -0.15 16.78
CA LEU A 20 -18.01 0.73 16.06
C LEU A 20 -17.26 1.59 15.03
N GLN A 21 -16.05 2.06 15.35
CA GLN A 21 -15.21 2.75 14.37
C GLN A 21 -14.92 1.89 13.15
N LEU A 22 -14.59 0.61 13.35
CA LEU A 22 -14.35 -0.32 12.24
C LEU A 22 -15.60 -0.58 11.43
N LEU A 23 -16.74 -0.84 12.08
CA LEU A 23 -18.00 -1.09 11.36
C LEU A 23 -18.38 0.12 10.49
N LEU A 24 -18.25 1.34 11.02
CA LEU A 24 -18.49 2.57 10.24
C LEU A 24 -17.47 2.74 9.11
N LEU A 25 -16.18 2.47 9.38
CA LEU A 25 -15.14 2.58 8.36
C LEU A 25 -15.35 1.57 7.23
N PHE A 26 -15.66 0.31 7.54
CA PHE A 26 -16.00 -0.72 6.57
C PHE A 26 -17.24 -0.36 5.77
N PHE A 27 -18.29 0.17 6.42
CA PHE A 27 -19.46 0.68 5.73
C PHE A 27 -19.08 1.74 4.69
N PHE A 28 -18.25 2.72 5.05
CA PHE A 28 -17.78 3.74 4.10
C PHE A 28 -16.87 3.17 3.01
N LEU A 29 -16.01 2.21 3.32
CA LEU A 29 -15.14 1.53 2.35
C LEU A 29 -15.91 0.70 1.32
N ILE A 30 -17.15 0.31 1.59
CA ILE A 30 -18.02 -0.35 0.61
C ILE A 30 -18.85 0.70 -0.14
N PHE A 31 -19.49 1.60 0.61
CA PHE A 31 -20.50 2.50 0.04
C PHE A 31 -19.90 3.62 -0.81
N VAL A 32 -18.83 4.27 -0.37
CA VAL A 32 -18.24 5.43 -1.07
C VAL A 32 -17.57 5.00 -2.39
N PRO A 33 -16.77 3.91 -2.45
CA PRO A 33 -16.30 3.36 -3.72
C PRO A 33 -17.45 2.91 -4.63
N GLY A 34 -18.54 2.37 -4.08
CA GLY A 34 -19.74 2.02 -4.83
C GLY A 34 -20.38 3.23 -5.52
N ILE A 35 -20.49 4.38 -4.83
CA ILE A 35 -20.92 5.64 -5.46
C ILE A 35 -19.92 6.05 -6.56
N GLY A 36 -18.61 6.02 -6.25
CA GLY A 36 -17.56 6.35 -7.20
C GLY A 36 -17.60 5.48 -8.46
N PHE A 37 -17.97 4.20 -8.35
CA PHE A 37 -18.17 3.29 -9.46
C PHE A 37 -19.29 3.75 -10.40
N PHE A 38 -20.45 4.15 -9.87
CA PHE A 38 -21.55 4.66 -10.69
C PHE A 38 -21.21 6.01 -11.34
N ILE A 39 -20.49 6.89 -10.63
CA ILE A 39 -19.98 8.15 -11.20
C ILE A 39 -19.00 7.86 -12.34
N ALA A 40 -18.03 6.97 -12.12
CA ALA A 40 -17.05 6.57 -13.12
C ALA A 40 -17.73 6.00 -14.37
N LYS A 41 -18.72 5.10 -14.19
CA LYS A 41 -19.55 4.57 -15.28
C LYS A 41 -20.23 5.69 -16.07
N GLY A 42 -20.82 6.67 -15.38
CA GLY A 42 -21.46 7.84 -16.01
C GLY A 42 -20.48 8.66 -16.84
N ILE A 43 -19.30 8.97 -16.30
CA ILE A 43 -18.23 9.71 -16.99
C ILE A 43 -17.76 8.94 -18.23
N ILE A 44 -17.46 7.63 -18.10
CA ILE A 44 -16.98 6.80 -19.21
C ILE A 44 -18.03 6.74 -20.32
N THR A 45 -19.30 6.54 -19.96
CA THR A 45 -20.40 6.46 -20.92
C THR A 45 -20.60 7.79 -21.64
N LEU A 46 -20.49 8.92 -20.93
CA LEU A 46 -20.67 10.25 -21.49
C LEU A 46 -19.51 10.66 -22.44
N LEU A 47 -18.27 10.36 -22.06
CA LEU A 47 -17.09 10.78 -22.81
C LEU A 47 -16.73 9.82 -23.95
N TYR A 48 -16.97 8.52 -23.78
CA TYR A 48 -16.47 7.47 -24.68
C TYR A 48 -17.55 6.48 -25.15
N GLY A 49 -18.81 6.68 -24.76
CA GLY A 49 -19.95 5.85 -25.14
C GLY A 49 -20.15 4.59 -24.27
N ALA A 50 -21.36 4.04 -24.32
CA ALA A 50 -21.77 2.89 -23.50
C ALA A 50 -20.97 1.61 -23.80
N GLN A 51 -20.53 1.42 -25.04
CA GLN A 51 -19.69 0.27 -25.42
C GLN A 51 -18.33 0.29 -24.70
N THR A 52 -17.75 1.47 -24.50
CA THR A 52 -16.48 1.60 -23.78
C THR A 52 -16.61 1.13 -22.33
N TRP A 53 -17.75 1.36 -21.68
CA TRP A 53 -18.00 0.82 -20.34
C TRP A 53 -18.00 -0.72 -20.31
N THR A 54 -18.67 -1.36 -21.27
CA THR A 54 -18.70 -2.82 -21.37
C THR A 54 -17.30 -3.38 -21.69
N ASP A 55 -16.54 -2.68 -22.51
CA ASP A 55 -15.17 -3.06 -22.85
C ASP A 55 -14.21 -2.90 -21.66
N VAL A 56 -14.40 -1.89 -20.81
CA VAL A 56 -13.67 -1.73 -19.54
C VAL A 56 -13.93 -2.91 -18.61
N GLY A 57 -15.20 -3.32 -18.44
CA GLY A 57 -15.56 -4.44 -17.58
C GLY A 57 -15.06 -5.81 -18.08
N SER A 58 -14.79 -5.95 -19.38
CA SER A 58 -14.27 -7.18 -19.99
C SER A 58 -12.77 -7.13 -20.31
N PHE A 59 -12.09 -6.02 -19.99
CA PHE A 59 -10.70 -5.74 -20.36
C PHE A 59 -10.42 -5.89 -21.87
N ASN A 60 -11.37 -5.48 -22.71
CA ASN A 60 -11.27 -5.57 -24.16
C ASN A 60 -10.36 -4.46 -24.73
N ILE A 61 -9.05 -4.69 -24.69
CA ILE A 61 -8.01 -3.74 -25.12
C ILE A 61 -8.00 -3.42 -26.64
N ALA A 62 -8.88 -4.03 -27.45
CA ALA A 62 -9.06 -3.65 -28.85
C ALA A 62 -9.67 -2.24 -28.98
N ASN A 63 -10.48 -1.83 -28.00
CA ASN A 63 -10.99 -0.46 -27.92
C ASN A 63 -9.91 0.45 -27.27
N PRO A 64 -9.38 1.46 -28.00
CA PRO A 64 -8.30 2.31 -27.51
C PRO A 64 -8.70 3.17 -26.29
N GLN A 65 -9.99 3.36 -26.03
CA GLN A 65 -10.49 4.14 -24.89
C GLN A 65 -10.55 3.36 -23.58
N VAL A 66 -10.35 2.03 -23.61
CA VAL A 66 -10.39 1.19 -22.40
C VAL A 66 -9.34 1.61 -21.38
N LYS A 67 -8.13 1.97 -21.82
CA LYS A 67 -7.08 2.50 -20.93
C LYS A 67 -7.57 3.74 -20.16
N ASN A 68 -8.18 4.70 -20.85
CA ASN A 68 -8.73 5.91 -20.24
C ASN A 68 -9.88 5.58 -19.28
N GLY A 69 -10.76 4.64 -19.67
CA GLY A 69 -11.84 4.17 -18.83
C GLY A 69 -11.36 3.49 -17.54
N LEU A 70 -10.30 2.67 -17.62
CA LEU A 70 -9.68 2.04 -16.45
C LEU A 70 -9.05 3.07 -15.51
N TRP A 71 -8.39 4.11 -16.04
CA TRP A 71 -7.88 5.21 -15.20
C TRP A 71 -8.98 6.01 -14.52
N ILE A 72 -10.09 6.31 -15.23
CA ILE A 72 -11.25 6.96 -14.62
C ILE A 72 -11.82 6.08 -13.50
N LEU A 73 -11.98 4.78 -13.76
CA LEU A 73 -12.45 3.83 -12.77
C LEU A 73 -11.52 3.81 -11.55
N GLN A 74 -10.21 3.66 -11.73
CA GLN A 74 -9.23 3.67 -10.64
C GLN A 74 -9.23 4.98 -9.85
N ILE A 75 -9.26 6.13 -10.50
CA ILE A 75 -9.16 7.41 -9.78
C ILE A 75 -10.48 7.72 -9.05
N VAL A 76 -11.60 7.60 -9.75
CA VAL A 76 -12.91 8.05 -9.25
C VAL A 76 -13.54 7.03 -8.31
N SER A 77 -13.38 5.72 -8.57
CA SER A 77 -14.02 4.68 -7.75
C SER A 77 -13.14 4.16 -6.62
N THR A 78 -11.81 4.24 -6.71
CA THR A 78 -10.92 3.72 -5.65
C THR A 78 -10.08 4.82 -5.01
N THR A 79 -9.21 5.50 -5.75
CA THR A 79 -8.18 6.39 -5.18
C THR A 79 -8.77 7.58 -4.41
N ILE A 80 -9.70 8.33 -5.02
CA ILE A 80 -10.35 9.48 -4.36
C ILE A 80 -11.16 9.01 -3.14
N PRO A 81 -12.05 8.00 -3.24
CA PRO A 81 -12.74 7.46 -2.07
C PRO A 81 -11.82 7.02 -0.95
N LEU A 82 -10.75 6.26 -1.24
CA LEU A 82 -9.82 5.74 -0.23
C LEU A 82 -9.10 6.84 0.54
N PHE A 83 -8.84 8.00 -0.08
CA PHE A 83 -8.32 9.16 0.64
C PHE A 83 -9.42 9.96 1.35
N ALA A 84 -10.59 10.15 0.72
CA ALA A 84 -11.68 10.93 1.28
C ALA A 84 -12.23 10.30 2.57
N ILE A 85 -12.40 8.97 2.59
CA ILE A 85 -12.94 8.22 3.73
C ILE A 85 -12.18 8.52 5.03
N PRO A 86 -10.86 8.30 5.16
CA PRO A 86 -10.13 8.56 6.40
C PRO A 86 -10.17 10.03 6.80
N VAL A 87 -10.15 10.96 5.84
CA VAL A 87 -10.22 12.41 6.13
C VAL A 87 -11.59 12.80 6.70
N LEU A 88 -12.68 12.39 6.04
CA LEU A 88 -14.04 12.68 6.48
C LEU A 88 -14.36 11.95 7.79
N PHE A 89 -13.92 10.70 7.93
CA PHE A 89 -14.07 9.91 9.15
C PHE A 89 -13.37 10.60 10.32
N ALA A 90 -12.10 10.99 10.13
CA ALA A 90 -11.33 11.69 11.16
C ALA A 90 -11.95 13.05 11.53
N ARG A 91 -12.51 13.78 10.55
CA ARG A 91 -13.12 15.11 10.76
C ARG A 91 -14.48 15.06 11.44
N PHE A 92 -15.39 14.20 11.00
CA PHE A 92 -16.80 14.25 11.39
C PHE A 92 -17.19 13.23 12.48
N ILE A 93 -16.60 12.03 12.44
CA ILE A 93 -16.89 10.97 13.41
C ILE A 93 -15.96 11.11 14.62
N VAL A 94 -14.67 11.21 14.33
CA VAL A 94 -13.59 11.28 15.32
C VAL A 94 -13.41 12.70 15.87
N ARG A 95 -13.61 13.74 15.05
CA ARG A 95 -13.45 15.16 15.43
C ARG A 95 -12.02 15.56 15.84
N ASP A 96 -11.01 14.77 15.48
CA ASP A 96 -9.59 15.10 15.60
C ASP A 96 -8.84 14.56 14.38
N THR A 97 -8.64 15.42 13.39
CA THR A 97 -7.97 15.03 12.14
C THR A 97 -6.45 14.89 12.32
N SER A 98 -5.84 15.73 13.15
CA SER A 98 -4.38 15.85 13.22
C SER A 98 -3.74 14.69 13.97
N THR A 99 -4.23 14.39 15.17
CA THR A 99 -3.67 13.30 15.99
C THR A 99 -4.00 11.94 15.39
N TYR A 100 -5.18 11.82 14.78
CA TYR A 100 -5.66 10.56 14.20
C TYR A 100 -4.87 10.21 12.93
N LEU A 101 -4.85 11.11 11.94
CA LEU A 101 -4.21 10.87 10.64
C LEU A 101 -2.70 11.10 10.63
N LYS A 102 -2.16 11.81 11.63
CA LYS A 102 -0.72 12.10 11.79
C LYS A 102 -0.08 12.76 10.56
N PRO A 103 -0.66 13.83 9.98
CA PRO A 103 -0.15 14.47 8.75
C PRO A 103 1.06 15.39 8.99
N THR A 104 1.66 15.36 10.18
CA THR A 104 2.75 16.28 10.57
C THR A 104 4.07 15.94 9.88
N PHE A 105 4.88 16.95 9.54
CA PHE A 105 6.27 16.78 9.10
C PHE A 105 7.29 16.91 10.25
N ASN A 106 6.84 16.86 11.50
CA ASN A 106 7.70 17.03 12.68
C ASN A 106 8.48 15.76 13.05
N PHE A 107 9.46 15.42 12.22
CA PHE A 107 10.44 14.35 12.41
C PHE A 107 11.78 14.70 11.72
N PRO A 108 12.91 14.09 12.11
CA PRO A 108 14.20 14.37 11.48
C PRO A 108 14.20 14.02 9.98
N PRO A 109 14.55 14.94 9.06
CA PRO A 109 14.52 14.67 7.61
C PRO A 109 15.40 13.49 7.15
N VAL A 110 16.47 13.18 7.90
CA VAL A 110 17.31 11.99 7.67
C VAL A 110 16.51 10.68 7.66
N LEU A 111 15.35 10.63 8.31
CA LEU A 111 14.45 9.48 8.25
C LEU A 111 13.99 9.15 6.82
N PHE A 112 13.85 10.13 5.93
CA PHE A 112 13.50 9.85 4.52
C PHE A 112 14.64 9.17 3.77
N VAL A 113 15.89 9.54 4.05
CA VAL A 113 17.08 8.90 3.47
C VAL A 113 17.21 7.46 3.98
N LEU A 114 16.93 7.25 5.27
CA LEU A 114 16.91 5.91 5.86
C LEU A 114 15.79 5.05 5.29
N VAL A 115 14.57 5.60 5.13
CA VAL A 115 13.47 4.89 4.45
C VAL A 115 13.86 4.53 3.03
N PHE A 116 14.42 5.47 2.27
CA PHE A 116 14.89 5.19 0.91
C PHE A 116 15.91 4.04 0.89
N SER A 117 16.88 4.07 1.80
CA SER A 117 17.90 3.02 1.91
C SER A 117 17.28 1.68 2.30
N ILE A 118 16.39 1.64 3.30
CA ILE A 118 15.69 0.42 3.70
C ILE A 118 14.88 -0.16 2.53
N MET A 119 14.16 0.69 1.80
CA MET A 119 13.37 0.26 0.64
C MET A 119 14.23 -0.23 -0.52
N LEU A 120 15.37 0.41 -0.79
CA LEU A 120 16.31 -0.02 -1.82
C LEU A 120 16.89 -1.41 -1.51
N PHE A 121 17.29 -1.63 -0.26
CA PHE A 121 17.89 -2.89 0.16
C PHE A 121 16.87 -3.98 0.50
N SER A 122 15.56 -3.69 0.52
CA SER A 122 14.52 -4.69 0.84
C SER A 122 14.17 -5.63 -0.31
N SER A 123 14.51 -5.28 -1.56
CA SER A 123 14.16 -6.07 -2.74
C SER A 123 14.55 -7.56 -2.63
N PRO A 124 15.77 -7.94 -2.20
CA PRO A 124 16.13 -9.35 -2.02
C PRO A 124 15.29 -10.08 -0.97
N VAL A 125 14.96 -9.42 0.16
CA VAL A 125 14.09 -10.00 1.19
C VAL A 125 12.67 -10.18 0.66
N MET A 126 12.15 -9.21 -0.10
CA MET A 126 10.84 -9.33 -0.75
C MET A 126 10.81 -10.48 -1.74
N GLU A 127 11.88 -10.71 -2.51
CA GLU A 127 11.97 -11.83 -3.44
C GLU A 127 11.89 -13.18 -2.72
N VAL A 128 12.57 -13.35 -1.57
CA VAL A 128 12.45 -14.57 -0.75
C VAL A 128 10.99 -14.81 -0.33
N LEU A 129 10.29 -13.76 0.07
CA LEU A 129 8.88 -13.84 0.48
C LEU A 129 7.97 -14.15 -0.71
N VAL A 130 8.21 -13.57 -1.89
CA VAL A 130 7.51 -13.92 -3.13
C VAL A 130 7.71 -15.40 -3.46
N ASN A 131 8.97 -15.86 -3.49
CA ASN A 131 9.34 -17.24 -3.81
C ASN A 131 8.71 -18.25 -2.83
N LEU A 132 8.54 -17.85 -1.56
CA LEU A 132 7.84 -18.67 -0.57
C LEU A 132 6.33 -18.66 -0.79
N ASN A 133 5.75 -17.48 -1.02
CA ASN A 133 4.32 -17.31 -1.15
C ASN A 133 3.74 -17.97 -2.41
N GLN A 134 4.52 -18.00 -3.49
CA GLN A 134 4.11 -18.69 -4.72
C GLN A 134 4.05 -20.22 -4.62
N LYS A 135 4.71 -20.80 -3.60
CA LYS A 135 4.62 -22.23 -3.30
C LYS A 135 3.32 -22.60 -2.58
N LEU A 136 2.45 -21.62 -2.30
CA LEU A 136 1.16 -21.87 -1.66
C LEU A 136 0.29 -22.77 -2.56
N THR A 137 0.04 -23.98 -2.07
CA THR A 137 -0.95 -24.92 -2.61
C THR A 137 -1.90 -25.30 -1.49
N LEU A 138 -3.19 -25.15 -1.71
CA LEU A 138 -4.20 -25.48 -0.71
C LEU A 138 -4.58 -26.97 -0.79
N PRO A 139 -4.94 -27.60 0.35
CA PRO A 139 -5.36 -29.00 0.35
C PRO A 139 -6.65 -29.19 -0.46
N ALA A 140 -6.94 -30.42 -0.89
CA ALA A 140 -8.05 -30.74 -1.81
C ALA A 140 -9.41 -30.10 -1.44
N PRO A 141 -9.86 -30.04 -0.16
CA PRO A 141 -11.12 -29.39 0.19
C PRO A 141 -11.17 -27.88 -0.09
N LEU A 142 -10.02 -27.23 -0.21
CA LEU A 142 -9.88 -25.78 -0.42
C LEU A 142 -9.44 -25.44 -1.86
N LYS A 143 -9.41 -26.43 -2.77
CA LYS A 143 -8.93 -26.21 -4.15
C LYS A 143 -9.77 -25.17 -4.90
N ALA A 144 -11.08 -25.18 -4.72
CA ALA A 144 -11.97 -24.18 -5.33
C ALA A 144 -11.64 -22.75 -4.87
N ILE A 145 -11.20 -22.57 -3.62
CA ILE A 145 -10.75 -21.27 -3.10
C ILE A 145 -9.43 -20.88 -3.74
N GLU A 146 -8.49 -21.82 -3.89
CA GLU A 146 -7.23 -21.58 -4.59
C GLU A 146 -7.46 -21.14 -6.05
N ASP A 147 -8.36 -21.82 -6.77
CA ASP A 147 -8.66 -21.51 -8.17
C ASP A 147 -9.34 -20.13 -8.29
N LEU A 148 -10.19 -19.77 -7.31
CA LEU A 148 -10.75 -18.42 -7.20
C LEU A 148 -9.65 -17.38 -6.99
N MET A 149 -8.73 -17.61 -6.03
CA MET A 149 -7.60 -16.70 -5.76
C MET A 149 -6.73 -16.49 -7.01
N ARG A 150 -6.42 -17.57 -7.74
CA ARG A 150 -5.66 -17.50 -9.01
C ARG A 150 -6.40 -16.69 -10.07
N THR A 151 -7.72 -16.87 -10.19
CA THR A 151 -8.55 -16.14 -11.15
C THR A 151 -8.57 -14.64 -10.84
N MET A 152 -8.75 -14.27 -9.56
CA MET A 152 -8.73 -12.88 -9.12
C MET A 152 -7.39 -12.21 -9.43
N GLU A 153 -6.28 -12.91 -9.17
CA GLU A 153 -4.95 -12.37 -9.44
C GLU A 153 -4.68 -12.21 -10.94
N GLN A 154 -5.11 -13.15 -11.77
CA GLN A 154 -5.03 -13.02 -13.24
C GLN A 154 -5.86 -11.84 -13.76
N GLN A 155 -7.02 -11.55 -13.17
CA GLN A 155 -7.83 -10.39 -13.53
C GLN A 155 -7.16 -9.08 -13.11
N ALA A 156 -6.60 -9.02 -11.89
CA ALA A 156 -5.85 -7.87 -11.41
C ALA A 156 -4.62 -7.59 -12.29
N GLN A 157 -3.88 -8.64 -12.68
CA GLN A 157 -2.72 -8.52 -13.57
C GLN A 157 -3.12 -7.96 -14.94
N LYS A 158 -4.20 -8.47 -15.56
CA LYS A 158 -4.71 -7.94 -16.84
C LYS A 158 -5.07 -6.46 -16.76
N ALA A 159 -5.69 -6.03 -15.65
CA ALA A 159 -6.01 -4.62 -15.43
C ALA A 159 -4.73 -3.77 -15.33
N THR A 160 -3.77 -4.21 -14.53
CA THR A 160 -2.47 -3.55 -14.36
C THR A 160 -1.71 -3.46 -15.68
N ASP A 161 -1.63 -4.54 -16.45
CA ASP A 161 -0.95 -4.57 -17.75
C ASP A 161 -1.60 -3.61 -18.76
N ALA A 162 -2.94 -3.54 -18.78
CA ALA A 162 -3.67 -2.63 -19.65
C ALA A 162 -3.43 -1.15 -19.27
N MET A 163 -3.38 -0.84 -17.97
CA MET A 163 -3.14 0.52 -17.47
C MET A 163 -1.69 0.95 -17.62
N LEU A 164 -0.74 0.05 -17.35
CA LEU A 164 0.71 0.28 -17.39
C LEU A 164 1.34 -0.05 -18.75
N ASN A 165 0.55 -0.20 -19.82
CA ASN A 165 1.07 -0.15 -21.18
C ASN A 165 1.48 1.29 -21.53
N MET A 166 2.76 1.61 -21.28
CA MET A 166 3.31 2.96 -21.34
C MET A 166 4.09 3.17 -22.64
N LYS A 167 3.53 3.96 -23.55
CA LYS A 167 4.10 4.20 -24.89
C LYS A 167 5.11 5.33 -24.90
N ASN A 168 5.01 6.26 -23.96
CA ASN A 168 5.87 7.45 -23.91
C ASN A 168 6.14 7.87 -22.45
N ILE A 169 7.02 8.86 -22.27
CA ILE A 169 7.38 9.36 -20.94
C ILE A 169 6.22 10.05 -20.21
N GLY A 170 5.23 10.58 -20.94
CA GLY A 170 4.01 11.13 -20.36
C GLY A 170 3.16 10.06 -19.66
N ASP A 171 3.04 8.88 -20.28
CA ASP A 171 2.39 7.72 -19.64
C ASP A 171 3.13 7.31 -18.35
N LEU A 172 4.47 7.34 -18.36
CA LEU A 172 5.28 7.06 -17.17
C LEU A 172 5.00 8.06 -16.04
N PHE A 173 5.07 9.36 -16.33
CA PHE A 173 4.81 10.39 -15.31
C PHE A 173 3.40 10.29 -14.75
N PHE A 174 2.41 10.04 -15.61
CA PHE A 174 1.03 9.86 -15.18
C PHE A 174 0.87 8.61 -14.28
N ALA A 175 1.47 7.48 -14.67
CA ALA A 175 1.44 6.26 -13.86
C ALA A 175 2.16 6.42 -12.52
N ILE A 176 3.33 7.07 -12.47
CA ILE A 176 4.04 7.38 -11.23
C ILE A 176 3.19 8.29 -10.33
N LEU A 177 2.53 9.30 -10.91
CA LEU A 177 1.67 10.19 -10.15
C LEU A 177 0.48 9.43 -9.56
N VAL A 178 -0.24 8.64 -10.35
CA VAL A 178 -1.47 7.98 -9.90
C VAL A 178 -1.16 6.74 -9.04
N VAL A 179 -0.45 5.75 -9.59
CA VAL A 179 -0.18 4.45 -8.94
C VAL A 179 0.92 4.55 -7.90
N GLY A 180 1.90 5.43 -8.13
CA GLY A 180 2.96 5.70 -7.16
C GLY A 180 2.46 6.60 -6.04
N LEU A 181 2.21 7.87 -6.35
CA LEU A 181 2.04 8.92 -5.33
C LEU A 181 0.63 8.99 -4.75
N LEU A 182 -0.40 9.12 -5.60
CA LEU A 182 -1.77 9.29 -5.14
C LEU A 182 -2.29 8.04 -4.41
N THR A 183 -1.99 6.85 -4.92
CA THR A 183 -2.29 5.59 -4.22
C THR A 183 -1.58 5.51 -2.88
N ALA A 184 -0.27 5.82 -2.82
CA ALA A 184 0.46 5.82 -1.55
C ALA A 184 -0.16 6.78 -0.53
N ILE A 185 -0.54 8.00 -0.94
CA ILE A 185 -1.22 8.94 -0.04
C ILE A 185 -2.56 8.37 0.43
N ALA A 186 -3.40 7.90 -0.48
CA ALA A 186 -4.74 7.40 -0.14
C ALA A 186 -4.68 6.22 0.83
N GLU A 187 -3.86 5.23 0.52
CA GLU A 187 -3.78 4.00 1.30
C GLU A 187 -3.09 4.23 2.65
N GLU A 188 -1.99 4.99 2.72
CA GLU A 188 -1.31 5.20 3.99
C GLU A 188 -2.15 6.02 4.98
N PHE A 189 -2.93 7.00 4.51
CA PHE A 189 -3.87 7.72 5.37
C PHE A 189 -4.99 6.81 5.89
N LEU A 190 -5.48 5.87 5.07
CA LEU A 190 -6.47 4.88 5.50
C LEU A 190 -5.87 3.89 6.50
N PHE A 191 -4.79 3.22 6.14
CA PHE A 191 -4.24 2.12 6.90
C PHE A 191 -3.47 2.59 8.14
N ARG A 192 -2.56 3.57 8.01
CA ARG A 192 -1.69 4.01 9.12
C ARG A 192 -2.32 5.17 9.89
N GLY A 193 -3.07 6.02 9.20
CA GLY A 193 -3.87 7.07 9.81
C GLY A 193 -5.06 6.51 10.58
N CYS A 194 -5.96 5.77 9.94
CA CYS A 194 -7.17 5.25 10.59
C CYS A 194 -7.00 3.85 11.20
N ILE A 195 -6.84 2.81 10.37
CA ILE A 195 -6.99 1.40 10.79
C ILE A 195 -5.99 1.03 11.89
N GLN A 196 -4.70 1.39 11.74
CA GLN A 196 -3.68 1.16 12.76
C GLN A 196 -4.01 1.89 14.06
N THR A 197 -4.49 3.13 14.01
CA THR A 197 -4.89 3.91 15.19
C THR A 197 -6.03 3.24 15.95
N ILE A 198 -7.02 2.71 15.23
CA ILE A 198 -8.11 1.95 15.82
C ILE A 198 -7.58 0.71 16.54
N PHE A 199 -6.72 -0.08 15.88
CA PHE A 199 -6.20 -1.30 16.50
C PHE A 199 -5.24 -1.02 17.66
N VAL A 200 -4.51 0.11 17.65
CA VAL A 200 -3.75 0.56 18.83
C VAL A 200 -4.67 0.78 20.01
N LYS A 201 -5.80 1.48 19.80
CA LYS A 201 -6.80 1.71 20.84
C LYS A 201 -7.47 0.40 21.30
N TRP A 202 -7.78 -0.50 20.38
CA TRP A 202 -8.47 -1.75 20.70
C TRP A 202 -7.57 -2.73 21.45
N THR A 203 -6.37 -2.98 20.95
CA THR A 203 -5.48 -4.01 21.51
C THR A 203 -4.66 -3.50 22.70
N GLY A 204 -4.50 -2.18 22.84
CA GLY A 204 -3.54 -1.58 23.77
C GLY A 204 -2.08 -1.90 23.44
N ASN A 205 -1.81 -2.52 22.27
CA ASN A 205 -0.49 -2.97 21.87
C ASN A 205 -0.20 -2.55 20.43
N ILE A 206 0.73 -1.60 20.28
CA ILE A 206 1.20 -1.09 19.00
C ILE A 206 1.72 -2.16 18.03
N HIS A 207 2.42 -3.18 18.53
CA HIS A 207 2.98 -4.22 17.69
C HIS A 207 1.86 -5.09 17.12
N ALA A 208 0.89 -5.48 17.97
CA ALA A 208 -0.29 -6.20 17.51
C ALA A 208 -1.07 -5.38 16.47
N ALA A 209 -1.26 -4.08 16.73
CA ALA A 209 -1.91 -3.18 15.78
C ALA A 209 -1.20 -3.11 14.42
N ILE A 210 0.14 -2.97 14.41
CA ILE A 210 0.93 -2.94 13.17
C ILE A 210 0.75 -4.24 12.38
N TRP A 211 0.87 -5.40 13.03
CA TRP A 211 0.73 -6.69 12.35
C TRP A 211 -0.68 -6.93 11.82
N ILE A 212 -1.71 -6.63 12.62
CA ILE A 212 -3.11 -6.76 12.18
C ILE A 212 -3.38 -5.83 10.99
N THR A 213 -2.92 -4.57 11.05
CA THR A 213 -3.08 -3.63 9.94
C THR A 213 -2.29 -4.06 8.71
N ALA A 214 -1.08 -4.61 8.85
CA ALA A 214 -0.29 -5.11 7.73
C ALA A 214 -0.95 -6.31 7.02
N ILE A 215 -1.55 -7.21 7.80
CA ILE A 215 -2.35 -8.33 7.28
C ILE A 215 -3.59 -7.81 6.56
N ALA A 216 -4.32 -6.87 7.16
CA ALA A 216 -5.49 -6.26 6.54
C ALA A 216 -5.14 -5.50 5.25
N PHE A 217 -4.01 -4.79 5.23
CA PHE A 217 -3.47 -4.09 4.06
C PHE A 217 -3.17 -5.08 2.92
N SER A 218 -2.53 -6.19 3.24
CA SER A 218 -2.25 -7.22 2.24
C SER A 218 -3.53 -7.90 1.73
N ALA A 219 -4.48 -8.19 2.62
CA ALA A 219 -5.75 -8.82 2.24
C ALA A 219 -6.63 -7.91 1.38
N PHE A 220 -6.60 -6.59 1.62
CA PHE A 220 -7.36 -5.59 0.87
C PHE A 220 -7.07 -5.62 -0.64
N HIS A 221 -5.86 -6.05 -1.03
CA HIS A 221 -5.46 -6.11 -2.43
C HIS A 221 -5.97 -7.35 -3.18
N MET A 222 -6.45 -8.38 -2.47
CA MET A 222 -6.99 -9.62 -3.07
C MET A 222 -6.01 -10.38 -4.01
N GLU A 223 -4.71 -10.12 -3.89
CA GLU A 223 -3.63 -10.78 -4.65
C GLU A 223 -2.84 -11.71 -3.72
N PHE A 224 -3.34 -12.93 -3.53
CA PHE A 224 -2.84 -13.83 -2.47
C PHE A 224 -1.45 -14.39 -2.74
N PHE A 225 -0.96 -14.45 -3.99
CA PHE A 225 0.41 -14.90 -4.26
C PHE A 225 1.46 -13.79 -4.10
N SER A 226 1.03 -12.54 -3.85
CA SER A 226 1.90 -11.45 -3.36
C SER A 226 1.59 -11.03 -1.92
N PHE A 227 0.85 -11.86 -1.16
CA PHE A 227 0.45 -11.59 0.21
C PHE A 227 1.61 -11.41 1.19
N LEU A 228 2.51 -12.40 1.34
CA LEU A 228 3.62 -12.31 2.30
C LEU A 228 4.54 -11.08 2.11
N PRO A 229 5.03 -10.75 0.90
CA PRO A 229 5.85 -9.55 0.72
C PRO A 229 5.06 -8.28 1.05
N ARG A 230 3.76 -8.22 0.74
CA ARG A 230 2.91 -7.06 1.03
C ARG A 230 2.60 -6.92 2.53
N VAL A 231 2.50 -8.02 3.28
CA VAL A 231 2.49 -8.00 4.76
C VAL A 231 3.82 -7.45 5.30
N ALA A 232 4.97 -7.89 4.79
CA ALA A 232 6.27 -7.43 5.28
C ALA A 232 6.48 -5.92 5.04
N LEU A 233 6.14 -5.42 3.85
CA LEU A 233 6.06 -3.98 3.57
C LEU A 233 5.09 -3.29 4.51
N GLY A 234 3.94 -3.91 4.74
CA GLY A 234 2.90 -3.42 5.63
C GLY A 234 3.42 -3.15 7.04
N VAL A 235 4.25 -4.07 7.56
CA VAL A 235 4.93 -3.99 8.84
C VAL A 235 5.97 -2.88 8.86
N PHE A 236 6.81 -2.75 7.82
CA PHE A 236 7.79 -1.66 7.72
C PHE A 236 7.11 -0.30 7.79
N PHE A 237 6.07 -0.10 6.99
CA PHE A 237 5.30 1.14 6.93
C PHE A 237 4.67 1.46 8.30
N GLY A 238 4.09 0.45 8.96
CA GLY A 238 3.49 0.63 10.29
C GLY A 238 4.50 1.05 11.36
N TYR A 239 5.73 0.49 11.34
CA TYR A 239 6.80 0.88 12.25
C TYR A 239 7.40 2.26 11.93
N PHE A 240 7.53 2.63 10.65
CA PHE A 240 7.97 3.97 10.26
C PHE A 240 7.05 5.03 10.87
N VAL A 241 5.73 4.85 10.75
CA VAL A 241 4.76 5.77 11.36
C VAL A 241 4.78 5.69 12.89
N ALA A 242 4.87 4.50 13.48
CA ALA A 242 4.88 4.34 14.93
C ALA A 242 6.05 5.08 15.59
N TRP A 243 7.25 5.00 15.01
CA TRP A 243 8.44 5.64 15.58
C TRP A 243 8.55 7.13 15.22
N SER A 244 8.26 7.52 13.97
CA SER A 244 8.35 8.93 13.55
C SER A 244 7.21 9.79 14.08
N GLY A 245 6.03 9.18 14.27
CA GLY A 245 4.77 9.86 14.56
C GLY A 245 4.17 10.56 13.34
N SER A 246 4.57 10.18 12.12
CA SER A 246 4.09 10.80 10.88
C SER A 246 3.79 9.77 9.80
N VAL A 247 2.61 9.89 9.18
CA VAL A 247 2.19 9.07 8.03
C VAL A 247 3.07 9.29 6.80
N TRP A 248 3.71 10.45 6.68
CA TRP A 248 4.53 10.78 5.51
C TRP A 248 5.75 9.87 5.34
N THR A 249 6.26 9.30 6.44
CA THR A 249 7.35 8.32 6.36
C THR A 249 6.93 7.03 5.67
N SER A 250 5.69 6.57 5.86
CA SER A 250 5.16 5.44 5.11
C SER A 250 4.66 5.80 3.73
N VAL A 251 4.09 7.00 3.52
CA VAL A 251 3.75 7.51 2.17
C VAL A 251 4.98 7.51 1.28
N TRP A 252 6.13 7.98 1.79
CA TRP A 252 7.39 7.94 1.05
C TRP A 252 7.84 6.52 0.74
N ALA A 253 7.79 5.62 1.73
CA ALA A 253 8.16 4.21 1.54
C ALA A 253 7.27 3.51 0.49
N HIS A 254 5.96 3.72 0.55
CA HIS A 254 4.99 3.16 -0.38
C HIS A 254 5.16 3.76 -1.77
N PHE A 255 5.33 5.08 -1.89
CA PHE A 255 5.66 5.73 -3.15
C PHE A 255 6.92 5.14 -3.80
N LEU A 256 7.98 4.91 -3.02
CA LEU A 256 9.20 4.27 -3.53
C LEU A 256 8.93 2.85 -4.03
N ASN A 257 8.11 2.07 -3.31
CA ASN A 257 7.74 0.72 -3.72
C ASN A 257 6.99 0.73 -5.06
N ASN A 258 5.87 1.46 -5.15
CA ASN A 258 5.02 1.43 -6.33
C ASN A 258 5.65 2.22 -7.50
N GLY A 259 6.25 3.36 -7.20
CA GLY A 259 6.94 4.19 -8.19
C GLY A 259 8.12 3.47 -8.83
N SER A 260 8.90 2.70 -8.06
CA SER A 260 9.97 1.88 -8.63
C SER A 260 9.42 0.74 -9.49
N ALA A 261 8.33 0.07 -9.09
CA ALA A 261 7.69 -0.95 -9.91
C ALA A 261 7.20 -0.39 -11.27
N VAL A 262 6.58 0.80 -11.26
CA VAL A 262 6.16 1.50 -12.48
C VAL A 262 7.37 1.88 -13.34
N LEU A 263 8.42 2.44 -12.74
CA LEU A 263 9.64 2.82 -13.46
C LEU A 263 10.31 1.62 -14.12
N ILE A 264 10.51 0.52 -13.38
CA ILE A 264 11.15 -0.70 -13.89
C ILE A 264 10.31 -1.29 -15.03
N THR A 265 8.97 -1.30 -14.89
CA THR A 265 8.06 -1.74 -15.95
C THR A 265 8.23 -0.92 -17.23
N TYR A 266 8.32 0.40 -17.12
CA TYR A 266 8.57 1.27 -18.27
C TYR A 266 9.92 1.00 -18.93
N LEU A 267 10.99 0.93 -18.14
CA LEU A 267 12.35 0.67 -18.65
C LEU A 267 12.42 -0.68 -19.39
N TYR A 268 11.70 -1.70 -18.90
CA TYR A 268 11.60 -3.00 -19.53
C TYR A 268 10.81 -2.96 -20.84
N GLN A 269 9.63 -2.33 -20.86
CA GLN A 269 8.82 -2.17 -22.08
C GLN A 269 9.57 -1.44 -23.20
N HIS A 270 10.44 -0.49 -22.85
CA HIS A 270 11.28 0.27 -23.78
C HIS A 270 12.64 -0.38 -24.06
N LYS A 271 12.88 -1.61 -23.57
CA LYS A 271 14.10 -2.41 -23.77
C LYS A 271 15.39 -1.71 -23.29
N LEU A 272 15.28 -0.79 -22.34
CA LEU A 272 16.41 -0.11 -21.70
C LEU A 272 17.08 -1.01 -20.64
N ILE A 273 16.32 -1.96 -20.11
CA ILE A 273 16.82 -3.03 -19.23
C ILE A 273 16.38 -4.39 -19.79
N LYS A 274 17.14 -5.44 -19.47
CA LYS A 274 16.82 -6.83 -19.83
C LYS A 274 16.12 -7.60 -18.71
N LEU A 275 16.22 -7.11 -17.48
CA LEU A 275 15.58 -7.71 -16.32
C LEU A 275 14.08 -7.54 -16.44
N ASN A 276 13.35 -8.65 -16.47
CA ASN A 276 11.89 -8.60 -16.44
C ASN A 276 11.47 -8.29 -14.98
N PRO A 277 10.60 -7.29 -14.75
CA PRO A 277 10.12 -6.93 -13.41
C PRO A 277 9.52 -8.09 -12.62
N ASN A 278 9.05 -9.13 -13.31
CA ASN A 278 8.38 -10.30 -12.72
C ASN A 278 9.31 -11.51 -12.53
N ASP A 279 10.60 -11.38 -12.85
CA ASP A 279 11.57 -12.46 -12.67
C ASP A 279 11.78 -12.79 -11.18
N GLN A 280 11.95 -14.08 -10.92
CA GLN A 280 12.27 -14.63 -9.61
C GLN A 280 13.66 -15.25 -9.62
N HIS A 281 14.23 -15.44 -8.44
CA HIS A 281 15.59 -15.97 -8.25
C HIS A 281 16.66 -15.07 -8.89
N VAL A 282 16.46 -13.75 -8.80
CA VAL A 282 17.39 -12.74 -9.30
C VAL A 282 18.61 -12.64 -8.39
N PHE A 283 18.41 -12.82 -7.08
CA PHE A 283 19.47 -12.75 -6.08
C PHE A 283 19.91 -14.14 -5.57
N ASN A 284 21.15 -14.21 -5.09
CA ASN A 284 21.68 -15.41 -4.45
C ASN A 284 21.53 -15.37 -2.91
N TYR A 285 21.77 -16.51 -2.25
CA TYR A 285 21.66 -16.64 -0.79
C TYR A 285 22.52 -15.65 0.00
N GLY A 286 23.72 -15.32 -0.49
CA GLY A 286 24.60 -14.33 0.15
C GLY A 286 23.97 -12.94 0.17
N VAL A 287 23.34 -12.54 -0.93
CA VAL A 287 22.63 -11.26 -1.04
C VAL A 287 21.40 -11.22 -0.13
N TYR A 288 20.66 -12.32 0.00
CA TYR A 288 19.52 -12.38 0.94
C TYR A 288 19.96 -12.14 2.39
N VAL A 289 21.01 -12.82 2.85
CA VAL A 289 21.51 -12.67 4.23
C VAL A 289 22.07 -11.27 4.46
N PHE A 290 22.86 -10.75 3.52
CA PHE A 290 23.39 -9.40 3.60
C PHE A 290 22.28 -8.35 3.68
N SER A 291 21.29 -8.43 2.78
CA SER A 291 20.13 -7.54 2.74
C SER A 291 19.38 -7.54 4.08
N LEU A 292 19.10 -8.73 4.64
CA LEU A 292 18.40 -8.84 5.92
C LEU A 292 19.17 -8.17 7.06
N ILE A 293 20.47 -8.47 7.22
CA ILE A 293 21.30 -7.89 8.27
C ILE A 293 21.38 -6.36 8.12
N PHE A 294 21.58 -5.89 6.89
CA PHE A 294 21.69 -4.47 6.60
C PHE A 294 20.40 -3.71 6.90
N ILE A 295 19.23 -4.27 6.53
CA ILE A 295 17.93 -3.69 6.86
C ILE A 295 17.71 -3.63 8.37
N LEU A 296 18.10 -4.67 9.12
CA LEU A 296 17.95 -4.67 10.59
C LEU A 296 18.80 -3.57 11.24
N ILE A 297 20.03 -3.34 10.74
CA ILE A 297 20.89 -2.24 11.18
C ILE A 297 20.23 -0.89 10.87
N LEU A 298 19.76 -0.69 9.63
CA LEU A 298 19.10 0.55 9.23
C LEU A 298 17.81 0.82 10.02
N LEU A 299 17.01 -0.21 10.30
CA LEU A 299 15.81 -0.11 11.14
C LEU A 299 16.16 0.28 12.58
N TYR A 300 17.24 -0.28 13.14
CA TYR A 300 17.73 0.09 14.47
C TYR A 300 18.14 1.57 14.52
N ILE A 301 18.91 2.03 13.52
CA ILE A 301 19.32 3.44 13.38
C ILE A 301 18.09 4.34 13.22
N TYR A 302 17.17 4.00 12.31
CA TYR A 302 15.93 4.74 12.07
C TYR A 302 15.15 4.90 13.38
N ARG A 303 14.94 3.79 14.11
CA ARG A 303 14.20 3.80 15.37
C ARG A 303 14.84 4.73 16.40
N ASN A 304 16.16 4.66 16.59
CA ASN A 304 16.83 5.46 17.62
C ASN A 304 16.78 6.96 17.29
N ILE A 305 16.98 7.33 16.02
CA ILE A 305 16.87 8.72 15.56
C ILE A 305 15.43 9.23 15.71
N ALA A 306 14.44 8.44 15.26
CA ALA A 306 13.04 8.82 15.32
C ALA A 306 12.55 9.05 16.77
N LEU A 307 13.05 8.24 17.72
CA LEU A 307 12.71 8.32 19.13
C LEU A 307 13.57 9.32 19.93
N LYS A 308 14.50 10.04 19.28
CA LYS A 308 15.45 10.97 19.92
C LYS A 308 16.28 10.33 21.04
N LYS A 309 16.61 9.04 20.94
CA LYS A 309 17.59 8.43 21.86
C LYS A 309 19.01 8.70 21.33
N PRO A 310 19.98 9.12 22.17
CA PRO A 310 21.37 9.14 21.76
C PRO A 310 21.77 7.74 21.28
N MET A 311 22.44 7.65 20.14
CA MET A 311 22.69 6.37 19.46
C MET A 311 23.72 5.50 20.17
N LEU A 312 24.56 6.08 21.04
CA LEU A 312 25.63 5.42 21.79
C LEU A 312 25.88 6.24 23.06
N ASP A 313 25.65 5.66 24.23
CA ASP A 313 26.30 6.12 25.47
C ASP A 313 27.61 5.29 25.55
N PHE A 314 28.74 5.92 25.21
CA PHE A 314 30.07 5.41 25.54
C PHE A 314 30.52 5.98 26.87
#